data_AF-H1UCX2-F1
#
_entry.id   AF-H1UCX2-F1
#
_cell.length_a   1.000
_cell.length_b   1.000
_cell.length_c   1.000
_cell.angle_alpha   90.00
_cell.angle_beta   90.00
_cell.angle_gamma   90.00
#
_symmetry.space_group_name_H-M   'P 1'
#
loop_
_entity.id
_entity.type
_entity.pdbx_description
1 polymer ?
#
loop_
_entity_poly.entity_id
_entity_poly.type
_entity_poly.pdbx_seq_one_letter_code
_entity_poly.pdbx_strand_id
1 'polypeptide(L)'
;MVKTLAEHGKPATKYALAKFTGLSLQRLDKILRELITQRWVNRHSTTPPKYSLNKDNQMLGKFLTFLSEANYLTMGEWVEDRGVG
;
A
#
# COMPACT_ATOMS: atom_id res chain seq x y z
N MET A 1 5.38 -2.16 4.74
CA MET A 1 5.08 -1.74 3.35
C MET A 1 3.60 -1.56 3.12
N VAL A 2 2.80 -2.64 3.19
CA VAL A 2 1.34 -2.57 3.02
C VAL A 2 0.69 -1.61 4.01
N LYS A 3 1.01 -1.75 5.31
CA LYS A 3 0.60 -0.80 6.37
C LYS A 3 0.94 0.66 6.02
N THR A 4 2.19 0.92 5.66
CA THR A 4 2.67 2.26 5.28
C THR A 4 1.90 2.86 4.11
N LEU A 5 1.64 2.06 3.06
CA LEU A 5 0.84 2.52 1.92
C LEU A 5 -0.64 2.74 2.30
N ALA A 6 -1.19 1.92 3.19
CA ALA A 6 -2.56 2.08 3.71
C ALA A 6 -2.70 3.34 4.59
N GLU A 7 -1.75 3.59 5.48
CA GLU A 7 -1.72 4.76 6.37
C GLU A 7 -1.46 6.04 5.58
N HIS A 8 -0.58 6.00 4.58
CA HIS A 8 -0.30 7.18 3.76
C HIS A 8 -1.47 7.55 2.83
N GLY A 9 -2.28 6.57 2.42
CA GLY A 9 -3.46 6.77 1.56
C GLY A 9 -3.17 7.18 0.11
N LYS A 10 -1.95 7.64 -0.20
CA LYS A 10 -1.56 8.21 -1.51
C LYS A 10 -0.47 7.40 -2.20
N PRO A 11 -0.37 7.44 -3.55
CA PRO A 11 0.73 6.81 -4.26
C PRO A 11 2.08 7.43 -3.85
N ALA A 12 3.03 6.58 -3.43
CA ALA A 12 4.33 7.02 -2.92
C ALA A 12 5.47 6.53 -3.81
N THR A 13 6.54 7.32 -3.94
CA THR A 13 7.77 6.87 -4.62
C THR A 13 8.53 5.89 -3.75
N LYS A 14 9.42 5.08 -4.35
CA LYS A 14 10.32 4.20 -3.58
C LYS A 14 11.14 4.96 -2.53
N TYR A 15 11.57 6.18 -2.85
CA TYR A 15 12.30 7.06 -1.93
C TYR A 15 11.45 7.52 -0.74
N ALA A 16 10.20 7.91 -0.98
CA ALA A 16 9.27 8.26 0.09
C ALA A 16 9.01 7.05 1.00
N LEU A 17 8.82 5.87 0.42
CA LEU A 17 8.64 4.61 1.15
C LEU A 17 9.86 4.25 2.00
N ALA A 18 11.08 4.51 1.52
CA ALA A 18 12.30 4.36 2.34
C ALA A 18 12.28 5.27 3.55
N LYS A 19 11.88 6.54 3.37
CA LYS A 19 11.77 7.51 4.46
C LYS A 19 10.71 7.12 5.49
N PHE A 20 9.59 6.56 5.05
CA PHE A 20 8.50 6.13 5.94
C PHE A 20 8.79 4.83 6.68
N THR A 21 9.55 3.91 6.09
CA THR A 21 9.76 2.56 6.62
C THR A 21 11.14 2.32 7.24
N GLY A 22 12.11 3.20 6.96
CA GLY A 22 13.52 2.98 7.31
C GLY A 22 14.21 1.86 6.51
N LEU A 23 13.53 1.25 5.53
CA LEU A 23 14.08 0.16 4.74
C LEU A 23 15.02 0.68 3.65
N SER A 24 16.07 -0.10 3.35
CA SER A 24 16.95 0.18 2.22
C SER A 24 16.22 0.05 0.88
N LEU A 25 16.67 0.82 -0.13
CA LEU A 25 16.08 0.78 -1.48
C LEU A 25 16.12 -0.62 -2.11
N GLN A 26 17.17 -1.40 -1.85
CA GLN A 26 17.29 -2.77 -2.36
C GLN A 26 16.25 -3.71 -1.73
N ARG A 27 16.03 -3.58 -0.41
CA ARG A 27 15.00 -4.36 0.29
C ARG A 27 13.59 -3.95 -0.16
N LEU A 28 13.39 -2.66 -0.39
CA LEU A 28 12.14 -2.14 -0.95
C LEU A 28 11.85 -2.68 -2.34
N ASP A 29 12.84 -2.74 -3.24
CA ASP A 29 12.65 -3.32 -4.57
C ASP A 29 12.21 -4.77 -4.51
N LYS A 30 12.83 -5.57 -3.64
CA LYS A 30 12.43 -6.98 -3.46
C LYS A 30 10.99 -7.08 -2.95
N ILE A 31 10.62 -6.32 -1.92
CA ILE A 31 9.27 -6.33 -1.35
C ILE A 31 8.22 -5.84 -2.37
N LEU A 32 8.50 -4.73 -3.06
CA LEU A 32 7.57 -4.16 -4.04
C LEU A 32 7.36 -5.12 -5.22
N ARG A 33 8.42 -5.81 -5.68
CA ARG A 33 8.29 -6.83 -6.73
C ARG A 33 7.33 -7.94 -6.30
N GLU A 34 7.49 -8.51 -5.11
CA GLU A 34 6.59 -9.56 -4.62
C GLU A 34 5.15 -9.08 -4.48
N LEU A 35 4.94 -7.87 -3.93
CA LEU A 35 3.60 -7.32 -3.76
C LEU A 35 2.93 -6.98 -5.10
N ILE A 36 3.70 -6.61 -6.13
CA ILE A 36 3.19 -6.43 -7.50
C ILE A 36 2.81 -7.79 -8.10
N THR A 37 3.64 -8.81 -7.95
CA THR A 37 3.34 -10.19 -8.41
C THR A 37 2.04 -10.72 -7.80
N GLN A 38 1.80 -10.45 -6.52
CA GLN A 38 0.57 -10.82 -5.81
C GLN A 38 -0.63 -9.93 -6.16
N ARG A 39 -0.44 -8.89 -6.98
CA ARG A 39 -1.43 -7.85 -7.29
C ARG A 39 -1.93 -7.09 -6.06
N TRP A 40 -1.11 -6.93 -5.02
CA TRP A 40 -1.42 -6.13 -3.83
C TRP A 40 -1.00 -4.67 -4.01
N VAL A 41 0.01 -4.41 -4.84
CA VAL A 41 0.53 -3.06 -5.13
C VAL A 41 0.51 -2.82 -6.64
N ASN A 42 0.04 -1.63 -7.04
CA ASN A 42 0.12 -1.13 -8.41
C ASN A 42 1.36 -0.24 -8.57
N ARG A 43 2.10 -0.41 -9.66
CA ARG A 43 3.18 0.50 -10.08
C ARG A 43 2.66 1.44 -11.15
N HIS A 44 2.75 2.74 -10.88
CA HIS A 44 2.36 3.80 -11.81
C HIS A 44 3.51 4.15 -12.77
N SER A 45 3.17 4.63 -13.97
CA SER A 45 4.12 4.96 -15.05
C SER A 45 4.83 6.33 -14.88
N THR A 46 4.71 6.98 -13.73
CA THR A 46 5.38 8.27 -13.46
C THR A 46 6.90 8.14 -13.39
N THR A 47 7.61 9.27 -13.54
CA THR A 47 9.07 9.35 -13.33
C THR A 47 9.36 10.33 -12.19
N PRO A 48 9.82 9.86 -11.01
CA PRO A 48 10.04 8.46 -10.64
C PRO A 48 8.73 7.66 -10.46
N PRO A 49 8.77 6.32 -10.56
CA PRO A 49 7.59 5.47 -10.37
C PRO A 49 6.99 5.65 -8.98
N LYS A 50 5.67 5.71 -8.93
CA LYS A 50 4.88 5.68 -7.69
C LYS A 50 4.22 4.32 -7.49
N TYR A 51 3.93 4.00 -6.25
CA TYR A 51 3.34 2.74 -5.82
C TYR A 51 2.13 3.01 -4.93
N SER A 52 1.03 2.32 -5.17
CA SER A 52 -0.18 2.39 -4.34
C SER A 52 -0.74 0.99 -4.10
N LEU A 53 -1.58 0.84 -3.08
CA LEU A 53 -2.34 -0.40 -2.90
C LEU A 53 -3.29 -0.61 -4.07
N ASN A 54 -3.49 -1.87 -4.45
CA ASN A 54 -4.45 -2.26 -5.46
C ASN A 54 -5.85 -2.42 -4.84
N LYS A 55 -6.72 -1.42 -4.98
CA LYS A 55 -8.08 -1.43 -4.41
C LYS A 55 -8.96 -2.56 -4.99
N ASP A 56 -8.65 -3.03 -6.20
CA ASP A 56 -9.41 -4.10 -6.87
C ASP A 56 -9.10 -5.50 -6.31
N ASN A 57 -8.06 -5.63 -5.49
CA ASN A 57 -7.70 -6.91 -4.88
C ASN A 57 -8.56 -7.18 -3.63
N GLN A 58 -9.59 -8.00 -3.78
CA GLN A 58 -10.51 -8.35 -2.69
C GLN A 58 -9.81 -8.98 -1.47
N MET A 59 -8.78 -9.81 -1.68
CA MET A 59 -8.05 -10.45 -0.59
C MET A 59 -7.26 -9.42 0.23
N LEU A 60 -6.56 -8.52 -0.45
CA LEU A 60 -5.93 -7.36 0.22
C LEU A 60 -6.98 -6.54 0.95
N GLY A 61 -8.15 -6.33 0.34
CA GLY A 61 -9.24 -5.60 0.94
C GLY A 61 -9.70 -6.18 2.28
N LYS A 62 -9.92 -7.51 2.32
CA LYS A 62 -10.27 -8.25 3.54
C LYS A 62 -9.15 -8.21 4.58
N PHE A 63 -7.91 -8.38 4.15
CA PHE A 63 -6.74 -8.34 5.03
C PHE A 63 -6.58 -6.98 5.72
N LEU A 64 -6.74 -5.88 5.00
CA LEU A 64 -6.66 -4.53 5.57
C LEU A 64 -7.82 -4.23 6.51
N THR A 65 -9.04 -4.68 6.18
CA THR A 65 -10.20 -4.59 7.09
C THR A 65 -9.92 -5.32 8.40
N PHE A 66 -9.43 -6.56 8.34
CA PHE A 66 -9.06 -7.34 9.53
C PHE A 66 -8.01 -6.62 10.39
N LEU A 67 -6.95 -6.07 9.77
CA LEU A 67 -5.92 -5.32 10.51
C LEU A 67 -6.47 -4.05 11.16
N SER A 68 -7.43 -3.38 10.52
CA SER A 68 -8.09 -2.19 11.06
C SER A 68 -8.97 -2.54 12.26
N GLU A 69 -9.79 -3.59 12.15
CA GLU A 69 -10.67 -4.06 13.23
C GLU A 69 -9.87 -4.56 14.44
N ALA A 70 -8.69 -5.12 14.20
CA ALA A 70 -7.77 -5.55 15.24
C ALA A 70 -6.85 -4.42 15.77
N ASN A 71 -7.11 -3.15 15.43
CA ASN A 71 -6.34 -1.97 15.85
C ASN A 71 -4.84 -1.99 15.49
N TYR A 72 -4.45 -2.78 14.49
CA TYR A 72 -3.07 -2.81 13.97
C TYR A 72 -2.83 -1.79 12.84
N LEU A 73 -3.88 -1.17 12.33
CA LEU A 73 -3.84 -0.25 11.22
C LEU A 73 -4.86 0.89 11.41
N THR A 74 -4.41 2.13 11.32
CA THR A 74 -5.29 3.27 11.09
C THR A 74 -5.38 3.51 9.59
N MET A 75 -6.54 3.25 9.00
CA MET A 75 -6.75 3.50 7.58
C MET A 75 -6.66 4.99 7.29
N GLY A 76 -5.87 5.40 6.29
CA GLY A 76 -5.96 6.75 5.71
C GLY A 76 -7.21 6.92 4.85
N GLU A 77 -7.14 7.70 3.76
CA GLU A 77 -8.21 7.92 2.74
C GLU A 77 -8.67 6.64 1.99
N TRP A 78 -8.46 5.44 2.53
CA TRP A 78 -8.87 4.17 1.93
C TRP A 78 -10.36 3.82 2.17
N VAL A 79 -11.01 4.48 3.13
CA VAL A 79 -12.39 4.19 3.55
C VAL A 79 -13.46 4.87 2.68
N GLU A 80 -13.13 5.92 1.90
CA GLU A 80 -14.16 6.73 1.21
C GLU A 80 -14.83 6.05 0.00
N ASP A 81 -14.37 4.89 -0.47
CA ASP A 81 -14.91 4.23 -1.67
C ASP A 81 -15.85 3.03 -1.41
N ARG A 82 -16.04 2.62 -0.15
CA ARG A 82 -17.04 1.59 0.17
C ARG A 82 -18.32 2.29 0.59
N GLY A 83 -19.08 2.73 -0.42
CA GLY A 83 -20.41 3.30 -0.27
C GLY A 83 -21.23 2.51 0.74
N VAL A 84 -21.47 3.15 1.88
CA VAL A 84 -22.62 2.84 2.72
C VAL A 84 -23.78 3.55 2.03
N GLY A 85 -24.48 2.81 1.19
CA GLY A 85 -25.81 3.12 0.68
C GLY A 85 -26.76 2.02 1.11
#